data_AF-A0A3L7QS55-F1
#
_entry.id   AF-A0A3L7QS55-F1
#
_cell.length_a   1.000
_cell.length_b   1.000
_cell.length_c   1.000
_cell.angle_alpha   90.00
_cell.angle_beta   90.00
_cell.angle_gamma   90.00
#
_symmetry.space_group_name_H-M   'P 1'
#
loop_
_entity.id
_entity.type
_entity.pdbx_description
1 polymer ?
#
loop_
_entity_poly.entity_id
_entity_poly.type
_entity_poly.pdbx_seq_one_letter_code
_entity_poly.pdbx_strand_id
1 'polypeptide(L)'
;MAEALIYKSLGPIRNQIKKIWLLNKSIDIIYGISKSLLFALPLLAIACLADWVWDIEEETPLPFRLLMTASWLSLLMVSLASYVVLPAIKRFKEDETALKIEQTFPEFDHRLITVLQLSRPEARFDKKSEKLLAELTGEVVACYPNFNFNNALELKKLKESSYRFAPVFLFVVLALLFAHDSAKALLERQFLLNSPIPRNTTIINLPEKIVLAEGEEVSIGFDLRLTEGYIPLMGKMRWKNQAGKTLVIPIELDEMGQWKATLASSIEDGFVTVRIGDGRAGPLPVIRKNRPTLEMISAKILMPEWFGKRPDGSPYEKTFPKGDIDGIEGSTVQVEFKSSQPLKEATLVVKNYDSNLTPETMPCALGENKQSLIVRFNLKLGNVRYQVNISNQDGLESNPNWQRKLAVLQTPEPLVSLLPEQIPGLVRVFGKDEDTEIDGLPVLIGKQFRVAYKAESYSGLSIAKFRYRINEKGDWSTLPLQEFKAGSEKLGKFLIEAGSFENSSAKAVIDFYPLPSEDPWKTPDRRLAGGRFDFQIGPLKNIRVGDKIEYFVEVTDMNPADPKTGQSEIFVKEVAGVDELLAWWRRKEKETEKLMQLKNKQATVFEGFLPNLPPKP
;
A
#
# COMPACT_ATOMS: atom_id res chain seq x y z
N MET A 1 92.87 51.95 -32.90
CA MET A 1 91.87 52.89 -33.48
C MET A 1 91.07 52.24 -34.60
N ALA A 2 91.70 51.51 -35.53
CA ALA A 2 91.00 50.82 -36.63
C ALA A 2 89.97 49.75 -36.15
N GLU A 3 90.32 48.93 -35.16
CA GLU A 3 89.41 47.92 -34.59
C GLU A 3 88.09 48.52 -34.05
N ALA A 4 88.16 49.65 -33.35
CA ALA A 4 86.98 50.31 -32.77
C ALA A 4 86.05 50.89 -33.85
N LEU A 5 86.61 51.36 -34.97
CA LEU A 5 85.85 51.87 -36.12
C LEU A 5 85.17 50.73 -36.90
N ILE A 6 85.89 49.63 -37.11
CA ILE A 6 85.35 48.41 -37.75
C ILE A 6 84.20 47.83 -36.92
N TYR A 7 84.39 47.71 -35.60
CA TYR A 7 83.36 47.22 -34.69
C TYR A 7 82.10 48.09 -34.69
N LYS A 8 82.26 49.43 -34.74
CA LYS A 8 81.15 50.38 -34.80
C LYS A 8 80.38 50.30 -36.13
N SER A 9 81.08 50.05 -37.25
CA SER A 9 80.47 49.91 -38.59
C SER A 9 79.65 48.61 -38.76
N LEU A 10 80.03 47.54 -38.05
CA LEU A 10 79.35 46.23 -38.08
C LEU A 10 78.16 46.13 -37.11
N GLY A 11 78.00 47.08 -36.17
CA GLY A 11 76.93 47.10 -35.17
C GLY A 11 75.51 47.02 -35.76
N PRO A 12 75.14 47.81 -36.79
CA PRO A 12 73.83 47.74 -37.43
C PRO A 12 73.56 46.36 -38.07
N ILE A 13 74.57 45.78 -38.71
CA ILE A 13 74.48 44.47 -39.38
C ILE A 13 74.29 43.36 -38.34
N ARG A 14 75.09 43.34 -37.27
CA ARG A 14 74.91 42.38 -36.15
C ARG A 14 73.53 42.51 -35.50
N ASN A 15 73.00 43.73 -35.34
CA ASN A 15 71.65 43.94 -34.81
C ASN A 15 70.56 43.39 -35.75
N GLN A 16 70.70 43.53 -37.07
CA GLN A 16 69.77 42.91 -38.02
C GLN A 16 69.89 41.38 -38.03
N ILE A 17 71.09 40.82 -37.98
CA ILE A 17 71.30 39.36 -37.88
C ILE A 17 70.63 38.81 -36.61
N LYS A 18 70.79 39.50 -35.48
CA LYS A 18 70.13 39.15 -34.22
C LYS A 18 68.60 39.26 -34.32
N LYS A 19 68.08 40.28 -35.00
CA LYS A 19 66.64 40.46 -35.26
C LYS A 19 66.06 39.33 -36.12
N ILE A 20 66.73 38.98 -37.21
CA ILE A 20 66.33 37.87 -38.11
C ILE A 20 66.38 36.54 -37.36
N TRP A 21 67.40 36.32 -36.53
CA TRP A 21 67.47 35.13 -35.69
C TRP A 21 66.30 35.05 -34.70
N LEU A 22 65.95 36.15 -34.02
CA LEU A 22 64.79 36.20 -33.12
C LEU A 22 63.48 35.91 -33.86
N LEU A 23 63.31 36.47 -35.06
CA LEU A 23 62.12 36.23 -35.90
C LEU A 23 62.05 34.78 -36.39
N ASN A 24 63.15 34.22 -36.91
CA ASN A 24 63.20 32.81 -37.32
C ASN A 24 62.99 31.86 -36.13
N LYS A 25 63.52 32.21 -34.94
CA LYS A 25 63.25 31.48 -33.70
C LYS A 25 61.77 31.50 -33.32
N SER A 26 61.10 32.66 -33.46
CA SER A 26 59.66 32.75 -33.23
C SER A 26 58.84 31.93 -34.25
N ILE A 27 59.25 31.92 -35.52
CA ILE A 27 58.63 31.11 -36.57
C ILE A 27 58.80 29.62 -36.27
N ASP A 28 60.00 29.19 -35.86
CA ASP A 28 60.27 27.80 -35.49
C ASP A 28 59.44 27.36 -34.26
N ILE A 29 59.26 28.25 -33.27
CA ILE A 29 58.38 28.01 -32.10
C ILE A 29 56.92 27.87 -32.53
N ILE A 30 56.40 28.78 -33.36
CA ILE A 30 55.02 28.75 -33.86
C ILE A 30 54.78 27.49 -34.69
N TYR A 31 55.73 27.13 -35.56
CA TYR A 31 55.71 25.90 -36.33
C TYR A 31 55.70 24.67 -35.43
N GLY A 32 56.53 24.67 -34.37
CA GLY A 32 56.58 23.62 -33.38
C GLY A 32 55.26 23.44 -32.63
N ILE A 33 54.66 24.53 -32.16
CA ILE A 33 53.33 24.51 -31.50
C ILE A 33 52.27 23.94 -32.44
N SER A 34 52.23 24.43 -33.69
CA SER A 34 51.28 23.95 -34.69
C SER A 34 51.45 22.45 -34.96
N LYS A 35 52.69 21.95 -35.06
CA LYS A 35 52.98 20.53 -35.26
C LYS A 35 52.60 19.69 -34.04
N SER A 36 52.85 20.16 -32.82
CA SER A 36 52.45 19.47 -31.59
C SER A 36 50.94 19.35 -31.48
N LEU A 37 50.21 20.45 -31.75
CA LEU A 37 48.74 20.44 -31.75
C LEU A 37 48.17 19.55 -32.84
N LEU A 38 48.80 19.48 -34.02
CA LEU A 38 48.39 18.60 -35.12
C LEU A 38 48.39 17.11 -34.72
N PHE A 39 49.28 16.69 -33.82
CA PHE A 39 49.31 15.32 -33.31
C PHE A 39 48.41 15.11 -32.08
N ALA A 40 48.39 16.09 -31.17
CA ALA A 40 47.64 15.96 -29.91
C ALA A 40 46.12 16.05 -30.11
N LEU A 41 45.63 16.98 -30.94
CA LEU A 41 44.19 17.22 -31.11
C LEU A 41 43.44 16.03 -31.73
N PRO A 42 43.93 15.36 -32.79
CA PRO A 42 43.25 14.18 -33.32
C PRO A 42 43.22 13.02 -32.32
N LEU A 43 44.30 12.82 -31.56
CA LEU A 43 44.35 11.76 -30.55
C LEU A 43 43.39 12.03 -29.39
N LEU A 44 43.28 13.30 -28.96
CA LEU A 44 42.27 13.74 -27.99
C LEU A 44 40.85 13.50 -28.54
N ALA A 45 40.59 13.83 -29.80
CA ALA A 45 39.28 13.60 -30.42
C ALA A 45 38.93 12.11 -30.48
N ILE A 46 39.91 11.25 -30.81
CA ILE A 46 39.75 9.78 -30.78
C ILE A 46 39.46 9.29 -29.36
N ALA A 47 40.15 9.82 -28.35
CA ALA A 47 39.89 9.48 -26.95
C ALA A 47 38.48 9.89 -26.50
N CYS A 48 38.01 11.08 -26.88
CA CYS A 48 36.65 11.53 -26.62
C CYS A 48 35.61 10.66 -27.33
N LEU A 49 35.85 10.29 -28.59
CA LEU A 49 34.95 9.40 -29.34
C LEU A 49 34.92 8.00 -28.74
N ALA A 50 36.07 7.46 -28.32
CA ALA A 50 36.15 6.17 -27.65
C ALA A 50 35.42 6.20 -26.29
N ASP A 51 35.57 7.28 -25.51
CA ASP A 51 34.83 7.47 -24.26
C ASP A 51 33.33 7.57 -24.50
N TRP A 52 32.91 8.29 -25.55
CA TRP A 52 31.50 8.37 -25.93
C TRP A 52 30.92 7.03 -26.39
N VAL A 53 31.59 6.31 -27.30
CA VAL A 53 31.15 5.00 -27.79
C VAL A 53 31.07 3.99 -26.66
N TRP A 54 32.04 4.00 -25.76
CA TRP A 54 32.04 3.10 -24.62
C TRP A 54 30.96 3.51 -23.61
N ASP A 55 30.81 4.81 -23.31
CA ASP A 55 29.72 5.32 -22.46
C ASP A 55 28.35 5.03 -23.05
N ILE A 56 28.21 4.81 -24.37
CA ILE A 56 26.96 4.28 -24.93
C ILE A 56 26.70 2.87 -24.40
N GLU A 57 27.66 1.96 -24.29
CA GLU A 57 27.40 0.58 -23.84
C GLU A 57 27.47 0.43 -22.32
N GLU A 58 28.51 0.95 -21.68
CA GLU A 58 28.80 0.79 -20.25
C GLU A 58 29.55 2.01 -19.69
N GLU A 59 29.51 2.29 -18.38
CA GLU A 59 30.33 3.40 -17.85
C GLU A 59 31.80 3.11 -18.08
N THR A 60 32.51 4.05 -18.71
CA THR A 60 33.93 3.86 -19.00
C THR A 60 34.71 3.64 -17.72
N PRO A 61 35.39 2.48 -17.57
CA PRO A 61 36.19 2.21 -16.40
C PRO A 61 37.27 3.27 -16.22
N LEU A 62 37.49 3.69 -14.98
CA LEU A 62 38.55 4.63 -14.62
C LEU A 62 39.95 4.28 -15.18
N PRO A 63 40.42 3.01 -15.19
CA PRO A 63 41.72 2.68 -15.79
C PRO A 63 41.78 2.93 -17.30
N PHE A 64 40.67 2.73 -18.01
CA PHE A 64 40.60 2.98 -19.45
C PHE A 64 40.67 4.47 -19.74
N ARG A 65 39.96 5.30 -18.95
CA ARG A 65 40.09 6.76 -19.01
C ARG A 65 41.53 7.20 -18.75
N LEU A 66 42.17 6.70 -17.69
CA LEU A 66 43.56 7.03 -17.37
C LEU A 66 44.51 6.73 -18.54
N LEU A 67 44.38 5.56 -19.16
CA LEU A 67 45.23 5.17 -20.30
C LEU A 67 45.04 6.11 -21.49
N MET A 68 43.79 6.43 -21.86
CA MET A 68 43.50 7.38 -22.93
C MET A 68 44.08 8.76 -22.62
N THR A 69 43.88 9.26 -21.39
CA THR A 69 44.40 10.57 -20.97
C THR A 69 45.93 10.63 -20.98
N ALA A 70 46.58 9.57 -20.49
CA ALA A 70 48.03 9.49 -20.47
C ALA A 70 48.62 9.42 -21.87
N SER A 71 47.93 8.76 -22.81
CA SER A 71 48.36 8.61 -24.20
C SER A 71 48.49 9.97 -24.91
N TRP A 72 47.43 10.77 -24.93
CA TRP A 72 47.46 12.06 -25.62
C TRP A 72 48.32 13.09 -24.88
N LEU A 73 48.32 13.07 -23.54
CA LEU A 73 49.16 13.95 -22.74
C LEU A 73 50.65 13.65 -22.93
N SER A 74 51.04 12.38 -22.99
CA SER A 74 52.43 11.97 -23.24
C SER A 74 52.90 12.42 -24.62
N LEU A 75 52.07 12.22 -25.66
CA LEU A 75 52.36 12.67 -27.01
C LEU A 75 52.49 14.20 -27.08
N LEU A 76 51.61 14.93 -26.38
CA LEU A 76 51.71 16.39 -26.26
C LEU A 76 53.02 16.80 -25.59
N MET A 77 53.37 16.20 -24.46
CA MET A 77 54.60 16.51 -23.72
C MET A 77 55.86 16.24 -24.55
N VAL A 78 55.95 15.07 -25.20
CA VAL A 78 57.09 14.70 -26.05
C VAL A 78 57.20 15.63 -27.27
N SER A 79 56.08 15.95 -27.91
CA SER A 79 56.07 16.86 -29.07
C SER A 79 56.42 18.30 -28.68
N LEU A 80 55.93 18.82 -27.54
CA LEU A 80 56.26 20.15 -27.05
C LEU A 80 57.74 20.24 -26.62
N ALA A 81 58.26 19.21 -25.95
CA ALA A 81 59.68 19.14 -25.60
C ALA A 81 60.57 19.14 -26.86
N SER A 82 60.24 18.31 -27.85
CA SER A 82 61.06 18.15 -29.05
C SER A 82 60.97 19.30 -30.05
N TYR A 83 59.77 19.85 -30.28
CA TYR A 83 59.53 20.86 -31.31
C TYR A 83 59.46 22.31 -30.79
N VAL A 84 59.24 22.54 -29.50
CA VAL A 84 59.15 23.89 -28.93
C VAL A 84 60.30 24.19 -27.99
N VAL A 85 60.54 23.31 -27.01
CA VAL A 85 61.55 23.55 -25.97
C VAL A 85 62.97 23.43 -26.52
N LEU A 86 63.28 22.36 -27.28
CA LEU A 86 64.62 22.21 -27.89
C LEU A 86 64.98 23.39 -28.82
N PRO A 87 64.11 23.87 -29.73
CA PRO A 87 64.40 25.08 -30.50
C PRO A 87 64.45 26.37 -29.67
N ALA A 88 63.63 26.50 -28.63
CA ALA A 88 63.64 27.67 -27.76
C ALA A 88 64.94 27.79 -26.94
N ILE A 89 65.55 26.66 -26.55
CA ILE A 89 66.81 26.62 -25.79
C ILE A 89 68.04 26.74 -26.71
N LYS A 90 67.88 26.59 -28.03
CA LYS A 90 69.00 26.74 -28.99
C LYS A 90 69.66 28.11 -28.81
N ARG A 91 70.96 28.10 -28.51
CA ARG A 91 71.77 29.32 -28.32
C ARG A 91 71.97 30.04 -29.64
N PHE A 92 72.01 31.37 -29.58
CA PHE A 92 72.34 32.21 -30.72
C PHE A 92 73.78 31.93 -31.18
N LYS A 93 73.93 31.56 -32.45
CA LYS A 93 75.22 31.47 -33.12
C LYS A 93 75.18 32.40 -34.32
N GLU A 94 76.05 33.41 -34.29
CA GLU A 94 76.14 34.43 -35.34
C GLU A 94 76.44 33.80 -36.71
N ASP A 95 77.34 32.80 -36.76
CA ASP A 95 77.77 32.15 -38.01
C ASP A 95 76.66 31.37 -38.70
N GLU A 96 75.85 30.61 -37.93
CA GLU A 96 74.75 29.82 -38.50
C GLU A 96 73.69 30.74 -39.12
N THR A 97 73.47 31.92 -38.53
CA THR A 97 72.50 32.90 -39.04
C THR A 97 73.07 33.66 -40.23
N ALA A 98 74.35 34.04 -40.18
CA ALA A 98 75.05 34.67 -41.30
C ALA A 98 75.10 33.75 -42.52
N LEU A 99 75.40 32.46 -42.33
CA LEU A 99 75.40 31.45 -43.39
C LEU A 99 74.03 31.32 -44.05
N LYS A 100 72.94 31.31 -43.27
CA LYS A 100 71.57 31.25 -43.82
C LYS A 100 71.21 32.50 -44.63
N ILE A 101 71.69 33.67 -44.20
CA ILE A 101 71.50 34.93 -44.94
C ILE A 101 72.28 34.87 -46.26
N GLU A 102 73.52 34.40 -46.27
CA GLU A 102 74.31 34.22 -47.50
C GLU A 102 73.72 33.17 -48.45
N GLN A 103 73.16 32.07 -47.93
CA GLN A 103 72.46 31.08 -48.75
C GLN A 103 71.21 31.66 -49.44
N THR A 104 70.57 32.65 -48.82
CA THR A 104 69.41 33.35 -49.41
C THR A 104 69.83 34.45 -50.38
N PHE A 105 70.98 35.08 -50.13
CA PHE A 105 71.55 36.15 -50.94
C PHE A 105 72.97 35.78 -51.40
N PRO A 106 73.11 35.09 -52.54
CA PRO A 106 74.40 34.62 -53.06
C PRO A 106 75.42 35.74 -53.31
N GLU A 107 74.97 37.00 -53.42
CA GLU A 107 75.78 38.19 -53.69
C GLU A 107 76.79 38.52 -52.58
N PHE A 108 76.63 37.98 -51.36
CA PHE A 108 77.61 38.14 -50.29
C PHE A 108 78.83 37.21 -50.42
N ASP A 109 78.80 36.17 -51.27
CA ASP A 109 79.94 35.30 -51.65
C ASP A 109 80.91 34.97 -50.50
N HIS A 110 80.38 34.47 -49.37
CA HIS A 110 81.11 34.14 -48.13
C HIS A 110 81.78 35.32 -47.39
N ARG A 111 81.62 36.56 -47.85
CA ARG A 111 82.24 37.74 -47.24
C ARG A 111 81.60 38.11 -45.90
N LEU A 112 80.28 37.93 -45.74
CA LEU A 112 79.57 38.26 -44.50
C LEU A 112 79.97 37.32 -43.36
N ILE A 113 80.03 36.01 -43.62
CA ILE A 113 80.46 35.02 -42.63
C ILE A 113 81.95 35.17 -42.30
N THR A 114 82.80 35.40 -43.30
CA THR A 114 84.24 35.59 -43.10
C THR A 114 84.54 36.86 -42.31
N VAL A 115 83.85 37.98 -42.59
CA VAL A 115 83.98 39.22 -41.81
C VAL A 115 83.51 39.04 -40.36
N LEU A 116 82.44 38.28 -40.11
CA LEU A 116 81.94 38.01 -38.76
C LEU A 116 82.84 37.07 -37.96
N GLN A 117 83.43 36.05 -38.62
CA GLN A 117 84.40 35.14 -38.00
C GLN A 117 85.71 35.86 -37.68
N LEU A 118 86.21 36.67 -38.61
CA LEU A 118 87.45 37.42 -38.44
C LEU A 118 87.29 38.60 -37.46
N SER A 119 86.09 39.16 -37.25
CA SER A 119 85.87 40.28 -36.30
C SER A 119 85.63 39.85 -34.84
N ARG A 120 85.99 38.62 -34.46
CA ARG A 120 85.83 38.11 -33.09
C ARG A 120 87.00 38.53 -32.20
N PRO A 121 86.74 38.85 -30.91
CA PRO A 121 87.81 39.20 -29.95
C PRO A 121 88.84 38.08 -29.72
N GLU A 122 88.46 36.83 -30.02
CA GLU A 122 89.28 35.63 -29.83
C GLU A 122 90.17 35.29 -31.04
N ALA A 123 89.98 35.95 -32.18
CA ALA A 123 90.80 35.74 -33.37
C ALA A 123 92.18 36.40 -33.19
N ARG A 124 93.27 35.63 -33.33
CA ARG A 124 94.64 36.18 -33.29
C ARG A 124 94.99 36.83 -34.63
N PHE A 125 95.24 38.13 -34.64
CA PHE A 125 95.55 38.90 -35.86
C PHE A 125 97.07 39.05 -36.11
N ASP A 126 97.45 39.00 -37.38
CA ASP A 126 98.71 39.54 -37.91
C ASP A 126 98.42 40.87 -38.65
N LYS A 127 99.33 41.85 -38.64
CA LYS A 127 99.09 43.23 -39.12
C LYS A 127 98.65 43.31 -40.60
N LYS A 128 98.96 42.30 -41.42
CA LYS A 128 98.50 42.22 -42.83
C LYS A 128 97.01 41.87 -42.97
N SER A 129 96.40 41.26 -41.96
CA SER A 129 94.99 40.86 -41.95
C SER A 129 94.02 42.01 -41.67
N GLU A 130 94.47 43.10 -41.03
CA GLU A 130 93.64 44.27 -40.73
C GLU A 130 93.18 45.01 -41.99
N LYS A 131 94.05 45.12 -43.02
CA LYS A 131 93.71 45.79 -44.28
C LYS A 131 92.71 44.98 -45.10
N LEU A 132 92.82 43.66 -45.08
CA LEU A 132 91.87 42.75 -45.73
C LEU A 132 90.51 42.75 -45.01
N LEU A 133 90.50 42.82 -43.67
CA LEU A 133 89.27 43.00 -42.90
C LEU A 133 88.59 44.34 -43.20
N ALA A 134 89.36 45.42 -43.33
CA ALA A 134 88.84 46.75 -43.66
C ALA A 134 88.20 46.80 -45.07
N GLU A 135 88.81 46.14 -46.05
CA GLU A 135 88.27 46.07 -47.41
C GLU A 135 86.99 45.21 -47.47
N LEU A 136 87.02 44.00 -46.89
CA LEU A 136 85.85 43.11 -46.85
C LEU A 136 84.69 43.72 -46.05
N THR A 137 84.98 44.46 -44.98
CA THR A 137 83.94 45.19 -44.24
C THR A 137 83.36 46.34 -45.05
N GLY A 138 84.19 47.07 -45.82
CA GLY A 138 83.74 48.08 -46.76
C GLY A 138 82.81 47.52 -47.84
N GLU A 139 83.16 46.38 -48.44
CA GLU A 139 82.33 45.71 -49.45
C GLU A 139 80.99 45.21 -48.89
N VAL A 140 81.00 44.58 -47.70
CA VAL A 140 79.78 44.10 -47.04
C VAL A 140 78.85 45.27 -46.65
N VAL A 141 79.42 46.39 -46.18
CA VAL A 141 78.65 47.59 -45.83
C VAL A 141 78.11 48.29 -47.07
N ALA A 142 78.84 48.28 -48.19
CA ALA A 142 78.35 48.84 -49.47
C ALA A 142 77.17 48.04 -50.05
N CYS A 143 77.16 46.72 -49.84
CA CYS A 143 76.07 45.85 -50.28
C CYS A 143 74.83 45.89 -49.36
N TYR A 144 75.02 46.25 -48.08
CA TYR A 144 73.99 46.23 -47.04
C TYR A 144 72.67 47.00 -47.35
N PRO A 145 72.66 48.20 -47.97
CA PRO A 145 71.44 48.98 -48.18
C PRO A 145 70.50 48.40 -49.24
N ASN A 146 71.03 47.57 -50.16
CA ASN A 146 70.29 47.11 -51.33
C ASN A 146 69.42 45.87 -51.07
N PHE A 147 69.54 45.24 -49.89
CA PHE A 147 68.83 44.01 -49.58
C PHE A 147 67.76 44.17 -48.51
N ASN A 148 66.59 43.60 -48.79
CA ASN A 148 65.54 43.43 -47.80
C ASN A 148 65.72 42.10 -47.06
N PHE A 149 66.40 42.15 -45.91
CA PHE A 149 66.68 40.99 -45.07
C PHE A 149 65.43 40.20 -44.62
N ASN A 150 64.21 40.74 -44.75
CA ASN A 150 62.98 40.01 -44.46
C ASN A 150 62.75 38.82 -45.40
N ASN A 151 63.35 38.81 -46.59
CA ASN A 151 63.24 37.67 -47.52
C ASN A 151 64.02 36.43 -47.04
N ALA A 152 64.94 36.57 -46.07
CA ALA A 152 65.62 35.46 -45.41
C ALA A 152 64.78 34.80 -44.30
N LEU A 153 63.53 35.24 -44.10
CA LEU A 153 62.59 34.60 -43.18
C LEU A 153 62.01 33.33 -43.81
N GLU A 154 62.00 32.23 -43.05
CA GLU A 154 61.50 30.92 -43.52
C GLU A 154 59.96 30.84 -43.47
N LEU A 155 59.26 31.80 -44.08
CA LEU A 155 57.78 31.91 -44.09
C LEU A 155 57.07 30.70 -44.73
N LYS A 156 57.79 29.92 -45.56
CA LYS A 156 57.30 28.67 -46.15
C LYS A 156 56.84 27.68 -45.07
N LYS A 157 57.58 27.57 -43.95
CA LYS A 157 57.22 26.70 -42.82
C LYS A 157 55.87 27.08 -42.23
N LEU A 158 55.62 28.38 -42.07
CA LEU A 158 54.38 28.92 -41.50
C LEU A 158 53.17 28.65 -42.42
N LYS A 159 53.35 28.80 -43.74
CA LYS A 159 52.29 28.52 -44.71
C LYS A 159 51.94 27.03 -44.75
N GLU A 160 52.95 26.16 -44.72
CA GLU A 160 52.74 24.70 -44.69
C GLU A 160 52.09 24.23 -43.39
N SER A 161 52.47 24.78 -42.24
CA SER A 161 51.83 24.42 -40.96
C SER A 161 50.40 24.95 -40.87
N SER A 162 50.13 26.16 -41.35
CA SER A 162 48.78 26.72 -41.42
C SER A 162 47.84 25.85 -42.24
N TYR A 163 48.25 25.40 -43.43
CA TYR A 163 47.43 24.53 -44.28
C TYR A 163 47.14 23.17 -43.64
N ARG A 164 48.12 22.57 -42.95
CA ARG A 164 47.94 21.27 -42.27
C ARG A 164 47.10 21.38 -40.99
N PHE A 165 47.22 22.50 -40.27
CA PHE A 165 46.49 22.73 -39.01
C PHE A 165 45.04 23.17 -39.23
N ALA A 166 44.77 23.93 -40.29
CA ALA A 166 43.45 24.47 -40.62
C ALA A 166 42.30 23.44 -40.56
N PRO A 167 42.39 22.23 -41.16
CA PRO A 167 41.28 21.27 -41.11
C PRO A 167 41.03 20.72 -39.70
N VAL A 168 42.09 20.46 -38.93
CA VAL A 168 41.97 19.97 -37.55
C VAL A 168 41.35 21.05 -36.65
N PHE A 169 41.80 22.30 -36.81
CA PHE A 169 41.23 23.43 -36.09
C PHE A 169 39.75 23.63 -36.44
N LEU A 170 39.39 23.58 -37.72
CA LEU A 170 38.01 23.70 -38.18
C LEU A 170 37.12 22.59 -37.59
N PHE A 171 37.60 21.35 -37.56
CA PHE A 171 36.87 20.23 -36.96
C PHE A 171 36.60 20.46 -35.47
N VAL A 172 37.60 20.89 -34.70
CA VAL A 172 37.45 21.18 -33.25
C VAL A 172 36.45 22.32 -33.02
N VAL A 173 36.53 23.40 -33.82
CA VAL A 173 35.60 24.54 -33.71
C VAL A 173 34.17 24.11 -34.06
N LEU A 174 33.97 23.34 -35.12
CA LEU A 174 32.66 22.82 -35.49
C LEU A 174 32.08 21.91 -34.39
N ALA A 175 32.89 21.02 -33.82
CA ALA A 175 32.45 20.15 -32.73
C ALA A 175 31.98 20.96 -31.50
N LEU A 176 32.71 22.02 -31.14
CA LEU A 176 32.36 22.90 -30.02
C LEU A 176 31.10 23.75 -30.27
N LEU A 177 30.83 24.12 -31.53
CA LEU A 177 29.65 24.92 -31.90
C LEU A 177 28.36 24.08 -31.95
N PHE A 178 28.42 22.87 -32.50
CA PHE A 178 27.23 22.02 -32.68
C PHE A 178 26.91 21.14 -31.47
N ALA A 179 27.92 20.74 -30.69
CA ALA A 179 27.76 19.81 -29.57
C ALA A 179 28.38 20.36 -28.29
N HIS A 180 28.13 21.63 -27.96
CA HIS A 180 28.78 22.34 -26.86
C HIS A 180 28.77 21.55 -25.54
N ASP A 181 27.59 21.08 -25.10
CA ASP A 181 27.45 20.43 -23.80
C ASP A 181 28.09 19.03 -23.78
N SER A 182 27.93 18.24 -24.84
CA SER A 182 28.55 16.92 -24.96
C SER A 182 30.07 17.02 -25.11
N ALA A 183 30.56 17.94 -25.93
CA ALA A 183 31.99 18.16 -26.13
C ALA A 183 32.67 18.66 -24.86
N LYS A 184 32.03 19.55 -24.11
CA LYS A 184 32.50 20.01 -22.81
C LYS A 184 32.59 18.87 -21.79
N ALA A 185 31.53 18.07 -21.66
CA ALA A 185 31.53 16.93 -20.73
C ALA A 185 32.60 15.89 -21.08
N LEU A 186 32.80 15.60 -22.38
CA LEU A 186 33.86 14.68 -22.83
C LEU A 186 35.26 15.23 -22.56
N LEU A 187 35.49 16.53 -22.79
CA LEU A 187 36.77 17.16 -22.45
C LEU A 187 37.04 17.14 -20.95
N GLU A 188 36.04 17.47 -20.12
CA GLU A 188 36.14 17.39 -18.66
C GLU A 188 36.49 15.97 -18.20
N ARG A 189 35.87 14.94 -18.80
CA ARG A 189 36.21 13.53 -18.55
C ARG A 189 37.64 13.16 -18.95
N GLN A 190 38.19 13.74 -20.01
CA GLN A 190 39.60 13.58 -20.38
C GLN A 190 40.57 14.32 -19.44
N PHE A 191 40.07 15.23 -18.61
CA PHE A 191 40.81 15.78 -17.47
C PHE A 191 40.50 15.04 -16.16
N LEU A 192 39.90 13.85 -16.25
CA LEU A 192 39.51 12.99 -15.12
C LEU A 192 38.44 13.61 -14.20
N LEU A 193 37.73 14.65 -14.66
CA LEU A 193 36.57 15.18 -13.97
C LEU A 193 35.36 14.27 -14.22
N ASN A 194 34.59 13.99 -13.16
CA ASN A 194 33.45 13.07 -13.23
C ASN A 194 32.16 13.80 -13.65
N SER A 195 32.18 14.45 -14.81
CA SER A 195 31.02 15.15 -15.35
C SER A 195 30.09 14.18 -16.08
N PRO A 196 28.77 14.20 -15.81
CA PRO A 196 27.82 13.38 -16.55
C PRO A 196 27.68 13.89 -17.98
N ILE A 197 27.63 12.98 -18.97
CA ILE A 197 27.31 13.35 -20.35
C ILE A 197 25.81 13.71 -20.39
N PRO A 198 25.43 14.85 -21.00
CA PRO A 198 24.03 15.23 -21.18
C PRO A 198 23.25 14.12 -21.92
N ARG A 199 22.06 13.78 -21.41
CA ARG A 199 21.19 12.72 -21.93
C ARG A 199 19.82 13.27 -22.26
N ASN A 200 19.22 12.74 -23.32
CA ASN A 200 17.88 13.07 -23.81
C ASN A 200 16.78 12.43 -22.98
N THR A 201 17.05 11.31 -22.30
CA THR A 201 16.11 10.69 -21.34
C THR A 201 16.65 10.69 -19.92
N THR A 202 15.78 11.06 -18.98
CA THR A 202 16.03 10.94 -17.54
C THR A 202 14.88 10.18 -16.90
N ILE A 203 15.20 9.19 -16.07
CA ILE A 203 14.20 8.37 -15.39
C ILE A 203 13.81 9.11 -14.09
N ILE A 204 12.53 9.43 -13.93
CA ILE A 204 11.99 10.09 -12.74
C ILE A 204 11.33 9.03 -11.85
N ASN A 205 11.26 9.29 -10.54
CA ASN A 205 10.43 8.53 -9.60
C ASN A 205 10.87 7.07 -9.39
N LEU A 206 12.18 6.82 -9.28
CA LEU A 206 12.67 5.49 -8.90
C LEU A 206 12.57 5.27 -7.38
N PRO A 207 12.03 4.13 -6.93
CA PRO A 207 12.05 3.77 -5.52
C PRO A 207 13.48 3.47 -5.06
N GLU A 208 13.80 3.79 -3.80
CA GLU A 208 15.12 3.53 -3.20
C GLU A 208 15.43 2.02 -3.12
N LYS A 209 14.40 1.20 -2.90
CA LYS A 209 14.45 -0.27 -2.89
C LYS A 209 13.20 -0.84 -3.53
N ILE A 210 13.35 -1.95 -4.24
CA ILE A 210 12.23 -2.71 -4.82
C ILE A 210 11.99 -3.92 -3.92
N VAL A 211 10.90 -3.89 -3.16
CA VAL A 211 10.49 -5.03 -2.32
C VAL A 211 9.40 -5.81 -3.04
N LEU A 212 9.63 -7.09 -3.31
CA LEU A 212 8.69 -7.94 -4.04
C LEU A 212 8.20 -9.08 -3.14
N ALA A 213 6.96 -9.53 -3.36
CA ALA A 213 6.43 -10.73 -2.73
C ALA A 213 7.12 -11.98 -3.29
N GLU A 214 7.39 -12.99 -2.46
CA GLU A 214 7.99 -14.25 -2.91
C GLU A 214 7.03 -15.04 -3.85
N GLY A 215 7.55 -15.56 -4.97
CA GLY A 215 6.80 -16.45 -5.88
C GLY A 215 5.86 -15.77 -6.90
N GLU A 216 5.72 -14.45 -6.89
CA GLU A 216 4.84 -13.71 -7.82
C GLU A 216 5.61 -12.93 -8.89
N GLU A 217 4.99 -12.81 -10.06
CA GLU A 217 5.44 -11.93 -11.15
C GLU A 217 4.92 -10.51 -10.90
N VAL A 218 5.80 -9.52 -11.00
CA VAL A 218 5.44 -8.10 -10.75
C VAL A 218 5.92 -7.24 -11.90
N SER A 219 5.01 -6.42 -12.44
CA SER A 219 5.33 -5.40 -13.42
C SER A 219 5.65 -4.07 -12.74
N ILE A 220 6.86 -3.57 -12.93
CA ILE A 220 7.30 -2.26 -12.42
C ILE A 220 7.15 -1.23 -13.52
N GLY A 221 6.44 -0.14 -13.23
CA GLY A 221 6.34 1.04 -14.10
C GLY A 221 7.49 2.02 -13.84
N PHE A 222 8.00 2.64 -14.90
CA PHE A 222 9.01 3.70 -14.85
C PHE A 222 8.49 4.97 -15.50
N ASP A 223 8.59 6.09 -14.78
CA ASP A 223 8.27 7.42 -15.30
C ASP A 223 9.52 8.05 -15.95
N LEU A 224 9.36 8.69 -17.11
CA LEU A 224 10.46 9.31 -17.86
C LEU A 224 10.24 10.81 -18.05
N ARG A 225 11.30 11.60 -17.87
CA ARG A 225 11.42 12.93 -18.49
C ARG A 225 12.13 12.76 -19.83
N LEU A 226 11.45 13.18 -20.89
CA LEU A 226 11.98 13.20 -22.24
C LEU A 226 12.30 14.65 -22.64
N THR A 227 13.37 14.83 -23.40
CA THR A 227 13.61 16.07 -24.15
C THR A 227 12.64 16.13 -25.34
N GLU A 228 12.13 17.31 -25.67
CA GLU A 228 11.07 17.48 -26.69
C GLU A 228 11.39 16.74 -28.01
N GLY A 229 10.47 15.90 -28.47
CA GLY A 229 10.57 15.18 -29.73
C GLY A 229 11.31 13.83 -29.72
N TYR A 230 11.83 13.37 -28.56
CA TYR A 230 12.51 12.07 -28.46
C TYR A 230 11.70 11.02 -27.71
N ILE A 231 11.36 9.91 -28.36
CA ILE A 231 10.74 8.74 -27.75
C ILE A 231 11.71 7.56 -27.91
N PRO A 232 12.22 6.97 -26.81
CA PRO A 232 13.14 5.84 -26.90
C PRO A 232 12.42 4.61 -27.46
N LEU A 233 13.08 3.86 -28.36
CA LEU A 233 12.50 2.64 -28.96
C LEU A 233 12.59 1.40 -28.07
N MET A 234 13.53 1.39 -27.10
CA MET A 234 13.83 0.21 -26.29
C MET A 234 14.26 0.60 -24.88
N GLY A 235 13.78 -0.16 -23.89
CA GLY A 235 14.34 -0.20 -22.56
C GLY A 235 14.83 -1.61 -22.21
N LYS A 236 15.91 -1.68 -21.42
CA LYS A 236 16.50 -2.91 -20.92
C LYS A 236 16.81 -2.75 -19.44
N MET A 237 16.41 -3.74 -18.66
CA MET A 237 16.66 -3.84 -17.24
C MET A 237 17.62 -5.01 -16.99
N ARG A 238 18.82 -4.73 -16.46
CA ARG A 238 19.81 -5.75 -16.10
C ARG A 238 19.67 -6.06 -14.62
N TRP A 239 19.27 -7.28 -14.30
CA TRP A 239 19.33 -7.84 -12.95
C TRP A 239 20.65 -8.59 -12.76
N LYS A 240 21.29 -8.41 -11.59
CA LYS A 240 22.50 -9.09 -11.17
C LYS A 240 22.31 -9.68 -9.78
N ASN A 241 22.43 -10.99 -9.65
CA ASN A 241 22.40 -11.69 -8.37
C ASN A 241 23.72 -11.50 -7.59
N GLN A 242 23.71 -11.76 -6.28
CA GLN A 242 24.89 -11.86 -5.42
C GLN A 242 25.93 -12.87 -5.95
N ALA A 243 25.48 -13.94 -6.61
CA ALA A 243 26.35 -14.93 -7.27
C ALA A 243 26.95 -14.46 -8.62
N GLY A 244 26.62 -13.25 -9.08
CA GLY A 244 27.16 -12.67 -10.32
C GLY A 244 26.43 -13.05 -11.60
N LYS A 245 25.40 -13.90 -11.54
CA LYS A 245 24.51 -14.20 -12.68
C LYS A 245 23.78 -12.94 -13.11
N THR A 246 23.80 -12.64 -14.41
CA THR A 246 23.11 -11.48 -14.99
C THR A 246 21.96 -11.94 -15.89
N LEU A 247 20.85 -11.22 -15.82
CA LEU A 247 19.67 -11.45 -16.67
C LEU A 247 19.20 -10.10 -17.25
N VAL A 248 18.93 -10.07 -18.55
CA VAL A 248 18.44 -8.88 -19.24
C VAL A 248 16.93 -9.04 -19.45
N ILE A 249 16.18 -8.10 -18.91
CA ILE A 249 14.72 -8.06 -18.96
C ILE A 249 14.33 -6.90 -19.87
N PRO A 250 13.54 -7.12 -20.94
CA PRO A 250 13.04 -6.04 -21.77
C PRO A 250 12.08 -5.15 -20.99
N ILE A 251 12.10 -3.85 -21.26
CA ILE A 251 11.13 -2.87 -20.76
C ILE A 251 10.30 -2.46 -21.96
N GLU A 252 8.99 -2.67 -21.87
CA GLU A 252 8.04 -2.44 -22.96
C GLU A 252 7.13 -1.27 -22.62
N LEU A 253 6.58 -0.62 -23.65
CA LEU A 253 5.60 0.44 -23.46
C LEU A 253 4.21 -0.19 -23.33
N ASP A 254 3.53 0.09 -22.22
CA ASP A 254 2.15 -0.35 -22.01
C ASP A 254 1.16 0.47 -22.86
N GLU A 255 -0.07 -0.02 -23.03
CA GLU A 255 -1.14 0.65 -23.82
C GLU A 255 -1.45 2.07 -23.32
N MET A 256 -1.17 2.35 -22.04
CA MET A 256 -1.32 3.66 -21.40
C MET A 256 -0.10 4.58 -21.55
N GLY A 257 0.94 4.16 -22.28
CA GLY A 257 2.16 4.94 -22.51
C GLY A 257 3.19 4.92 -21.37
N GLN A 258 3.06 4.01 -20.41
CA GLN A 258 4.03 3.82 -19.31
C GLN A 258 5.03 2.70 -19.63
N TRP A 259 6.31 2.92 -19.32
CA TRP A 259 7.35 1.90 -19.51
C TRP A 259 7.26 0.85 -18.40
N LYS A 260 6.91 -0.38 -18.72
CA LYS A 260 6.76 -1.49 -17.75
C LYS A 260 7.80 -2.59 -17.98
N ALA A 261 8.36 -3.09 -16.89
CA ALA A 261 9.21 -4.27 -16.90
C ALA A 261 8.63 -5.35 -15.98
N THR A 262 8.46 -6.57 -16.51
CA THR A 262 7.92 -7.70 -15.75
C THR A 262 9.06 -8.53 -15.17
N LEU A 263 9.14 -8.57 -13.83
CA LEU A 263 10.08 -9.42 -13.10
C LEU A 263 9.43 -10.77 -12.83
N ALA A 264 10.02 -11.82 -13.40
CA ALA A 264 9.58 -13.20 -13.18
C ALA A 264 9.71 -13.61 -11.70
N SER A 265 8.87 -14.55 -11.26
CA SER A 265 8.86 -15.09 -9.90
C SER A 265 10.17 -15.79 -9.51
N SER A 266 10.95 -16.27 -10.48
CA SER A 266 12.22 -16.96 -10.29
C SER A 266 13.42 -16.05 -9.97
N ILE A 267 13.21 -14.73 -9.88
CA ILE A 267 14.28 -13.76 -9.64
C ILE A 267 14.52 -13.61 -8.13
N GLU A 268 15.74 -13.94 -7.72
CA GLU A 268 16.25 -13.84 -6.34
C GLU A 268 16.70 -12.41 -5.96
N ASP A 269 17.08 -12.24 -4.70
CA ASP A 269 17.66 -11.00 -4.18
C ASP A 269 18.88 -10.55 -4.99
N GLY A 270 18.97 -9.25 -5.30
CA GLY A 270 20.05 -8.75 -6.13
C GLY A 270 19.97 -7.26 -6.42
N PHE A 271 20.68 -6.83 -7.45
CA PHE A 271 20.70 -5.45 -7.89
C PHE A 271 20.18 -5.31 -9.31
N VAL A 272 19.34 -4.29 -9.53
CA VAL A 272 18.80 -3.96 -10.83
C VAL A 272 19.40 -2.64 -11.32
N THR A 273 19.82 -2.65 -12.58
CA THR A 273 20.21 -1.46 -13.33
C THR A 273 19.24 -1.28 -14.49
N VAL A 274 18.61 -0.12 -14.54
CA VAL A 274 17.56 0.20 -15.51
C VAL A 274 18.13 1.11 -16.58
N ARG A 275 17.83 0.81 -17.84
CA ARG A 275 18.24 1.61 -18.99
C ARG A 275 17.07 1.79 -19.94
N ILE A 276 16.74 3.03 -20.28
CA ILE A 276 15.69 3.34 -21.26
C ILE A 276 16.23 4.41 -22.22
N GLY A 277 16.50 4.02 -23.48
CA GLY A 277 17.28 4.87 -24.39
C GLY A 277 18.70 5.12 -23.89
N ASP A 278 19.02 6.39 -23.63
CA ASP A 278 20.30 6.87 -23.09
C ASP A 278 20.27 7.13 -21.57
N GLY A 279 19.09 7.22 -20.97
CA GLY A 279 18.86 7.33 -19.54
C GLY A 279 19.24 6.07 -18.77
N ARG A 280 19.80 6.26 -17.57
CA ARG A 280 20.23 5.20 -16.66
C ARG A 280 19.75 5.45 -15.25
N ALA A 281 19.43 4.39 -14.52
CA ALA A 281 19.16 4.43 -13.10
C ALA A 281 19.61 3.15 -12.38
N GLY A 282 19.96 3.30 -11.10
CA GLY A 282 20.45 2.22 -10.25
C GLY A 282 21.95 2.35 -9.91
N PRO A 283 22.52 1.36 -9.20
CA PRO A 283 21.93 0.07 -8.83
C PRO A 283 20.83 0.18 -7.77
N LEU A 284 19.69 -0.47 -8.01
CA LEU A 284 18.58 -0.58 -7.05
C LEU A 284 18.56 -1.97 -6.41
N PRO A 285 18.51 -2.09 -5.08
CA PRO A 285 18.37 -3.39 -4.42
C PRO A 285 16.95 -3.95 -4.65
N VAL A 286 16.89 -5.20 -5.09
CA VAL A 286 15.67 -6.01 -5.16
C VAL A 286 15.72 -7.02 -4.01
N ILE A 287 14.70 -6.98 -3.15
CA ILE A 287 14.58 -7.86 -1.97
C ILE A 287 13.23 -8.56 -2.03
N ARG A 288 13.23 -9.89 -2.00
CA ARG A 288 12.01 -10.69 -1.87
C ARG A 288 11.67 -10.87 -0.40
N LYS A 289 10.42 -10.60 -0.04
CA LYS A 289 9.88 -10.85 1.30
C LYS A 289 8.56 -11.61 1.21
N ASN A 290 8.28 -12.38 2.25
CA ASN A 290 6.98 -13.03 2.39
C ASN A 290 5.88 -12.00 2.66
N ARG A 291 4.70 -12.19 2.06
CA ARG A 291 3.51 -11.37 2.35
C ARG A 291 3.16 -11.50 3.83
N PRO A 292 2.63 -10.43 4.46
CA PRO A 292 2.19 -10.54 5.84
C PRO A 292 0.98 -11.47 5.91
N THR A 293 1.02 -12.41 6.85
CA THR A 293 -0.03 -13.41 7.09
C THR A 293 -0.72 -13.12 8.41
N LEU A 294 -2.05 -13.31 8.45
CA LEU A 294 -2.87 -13.14 9.64
C LEU A 294 -3.23 -14.50 10.25
N GLU A 295 -2.95 -14.62 11.54
CA GLU A 295 -3.45 -15.70 12.38
C GLU A 295 -4.51 -15.13 13.34
N MET A 296 -5.68 -15.76 13.38
CA MET A 296 -6.74 -15.34 14.29
C MET A 296 -6.52 -16.00 15.64
N ILE A 297 -6.42 -15.19 16.71
CA ILE A 297 -6.25 -15.69 18.08
C ILE A 297 -7.61 -16.05 18.66
N SER A 298 -8.55 -15.11 18.58
CA SER A 298 -9.88 -15.29 19.13
C SER A 298 -10.91 -14.44 18.38
N ALA A 299 -12.11 -14.96 18.26
CA ALA A 299 -13.29 -14.19 17.86
C ALA A 299 -14.33 -14.33 18.96
N LYS A 300 -14.85 -13.20 19.43
CA LYS A 300 -15.88 -13.13 20.46
C LYS A 300 -16.98 -12.21 20.01
N ILE A 301 -18.20 -12.55 20.38
CA ILE A 301 -19.34 -11.66 20.25
C ILE A 301 -19.70 -11.14 21.63
N LEU A 302 -19.95 -9.84 21.73
CA LEU A 302 -20.50 -9.19 22.90
C LEU A 302 -21.98 -8.92 22.60
N MET A 303 -22.86 -9.49 23.41
CA MET A 303 -24.30 -9.25 23.30
C MET A 303 -24.61 -7.78 23.61
N PRO A 304 -25.65 -7.21 22.99
CA PRO A 304 -26.02 -5.81 23.22
C PRO A 304 -26.51 -5.61 24.66
N GLU A 305 -26.44 -4.37 25.15
CA GLU A 305 -26.77 -4.07 26.55
C GLU A 305 -28.20 -4.46 26.95
N TRP A 306 -29.16 -4.37 26.01
CA TRP A 306 -30.55 -4.74 26.25
C TRP A 306 -30.75 -6.25 26.47
N PHE A 307 -29.80 -7.09 26.05
CA PHE A 307 -29.84 -8.54 26.27
C PHE A 307 -29.54 -8.91 27.74
N GLY A 308 -29.05 -7.95 28.54
CA GLY A 308 -28.71 -8.12 29.94
C GLY A 308 -27.20 -8.17 30.20
N LYS A 309 -26.84 -8.19 31.49
CA LYS A 309 -25.46 -8.23 31.96
C LYS A 309 -25.24 -9.47 32.82
N ARG A 310 -24.00 -9.95 32.87
CA ARG A 310 -23.54 -10.96 33.82
C ARG A 310 -23.48 -10.40 35.25
N PRO A 311 -23.33 -11.25 36.28
CA PRO A 311 -23.21 -10.81 37.68
C PRO A 311 -22.07 -9.83 37.95
N ASP A 312 -21.02 -9.86 37.12
CA ASP A 312 -19.87 -8.94 37.18
C ASP A 312 -20.12 -7.59 36.47
N GLY A 313 -21.30 -7.40 35.86
CA GLY A 313 -21.65 -6.22 35.07
C GLY A 313 -21.15 -6.25 33.62
N SER A 314 -20.44 -7.29 33.20
CA SER A 314 -19.97 -7.44 31.81
C SER A 314 -21.10 -7.91 30.87
N PRO A 315 -21.04 -7.56 29.57
CA PRO A 315 -21.97 -8.13 28.59
C PRO A 315 -21.79 -9.65 28.46
N TYR A 316 -22.87 -10.35 28.12
CA TYR A 316 -22.75 -11.77 27.76
C TYR A 316 -21.87 -11.93 26.52
N GLU A 317 -20.89 -12.83 26.59
CA GLU A 317 -19.99 -13.14 25.47
C GLU A 317 -20.17 -14.58 24.97
N LYS A 318 -19.98 -14.76 23.66
CA LYS A 318 -19.88 -16.07 23.01
C LYS A 318 -18.61 -16.12 22.17
N THR A 319 -17.78 -17.13 22.39
CA THR A 319 -16.48 -17.30 21.72
C THR A 319 -16.61 -18.25 20.52
N PHE A 320 -15.98 -17.89 19.41
CA PHE A 320 -15.98 -18.64 18.16
C PHE A 320 -14.52 -19.01 17.77
N PRO A 321 -14.08 -20.25 17.99
CA PRO A 321 -12.69 -20.64 17.75
C PRO A 321 -12.28 -20.62 16.26
N LYS A 322 -13.24 -20.78 15.34
CA LYS A 322 -12.99 -20.84 13.89
C LYS A 322 -13.22 -19.50 13.16
N GLY A 323 -13.78 -18.50 13.86
CA GLY A 323 -14.02 -17.16 13.31
C GLY A 323 -15.27 -17.04 12.45
N ASP A 324 -16.05 -18.10 12.25
CA ASP A 324 -17.41 -17.98 11.74
C ASP A 324 -18.33 -17.58 12.88
N ILE A 325 -19.06 -16.48 12.70
CA ILE A 325 -19.74 -15.78 13.78
C ILE A 325 -21.25 -15.82 13.54
N ASP A 326 -21.95 -16.37 14.52
CA ASP A 326 -23.41 -16.41 14.54
C ASP A 326 -23.90 -15.51 15.69
N GLY A 327 -24.61 -14.43 15.36
CA GLY A 327 -24.97 -13.40 16.33
C GLY A 327 -26.32 -12.76 16.06
N ILE A 328 -26.87 -12.11 17.08
CA ILE A 328 -28.08 -11.30 16.95
C ILE A 328 -27.69 -9.93 16.35
N GLU A 329 -28.63 -9.30 15.67
CA GLU A 329 -28.49 -7.89 15.29
C GLU A 329 -28.18 -6.99 16.51
N GLY A 330 -27.28 -6.02 16.31
CA GLY A 330 -26.85 -5.09 17.35
C GLY A 330 -25.73 -5.62 18.27
N SER A 331 -25.37 -6.91 18.20
CA SER A 331 -24.20 -7.45 18.89
C SER A 331 -22.90 -6.87 18.34
N THR A 332 -21.92 -6.62 19.22
CA THR A 332 -20.59 -6.15 18.83
C THR A 332 -19.65 -7.34 18.68
N VAL A 333 -19.07 -7.52 17.50
CA VAL A 333 -18.03 -8.50 17.23
C VAL A 333 -16.68 -7.93 17.63
N GLN A 334 -15.91 -8.66 18.44
CA GLN A 334 -14.50 -8.41 18.71
C GLN A 334 -13.66 -9.56 18.16
N VAL A 335 -12.78 -9.27 17.22
CA VAL A 335 -11.82 -10.26 16.68
C VAL A 335 -10.40 -9.79 16.91
N GLU A 336 -9.59 -10.69 17.45
CA GLU A 336 -8.17 -10.47 17.72
C GLU A 336 -7.31 -11.29 16.75
N PHE A 337 -6.38 -10.60 16.11
CA PHE A 337 -5.43 -11.21 15.19
C PHE A 337 -3.99 -10.93 15.58
N LYS A 338 -3.13 -11.84 15.16
CA LYS A 338 -1.68 -11.70 15.18
C LYS A 338 -1.16 -11.76 13.75
N SER A 339 -0.39 -10.75 13.38
CA SER A 339 0.34 -10.70 12.12
C SER A 339 1.72 -11.33 12.29
N SER A 340 2.21 -12.01 11.25
CA SER A 340 3.58 -12.53 11.20
C SER A 340 4.65 -11.42 11.09
N GLN A 341 4.27 -10.22 10.63
CA GLN A 341 5.16 -9.08 10.40
C GLN A 341 4.54 -7.77 10.92
N PRO A 342 5.35 -6.74 11.29
CA PRO A 342 4.83 -5.46 11.76
C PRO A 342 4.02 -4.73 10.68
N LEU A 343 2.84 -4.24 11.02
CA LEU A 343 1.91 -3.61 10.08
C LEU A 343 2.07 -2.10 10.03
N LYS A 344 1.79 -1.53 8.85
CA LYS A 344 1.59 -0.08 8.67
C LYS A 344 0.12 0.27 8.85
N GLU A 345 -0.75 -0.45 8.15
CA GLU A 345 -2.19 -0.19 8.06
C GLU A 345 -2.96 -1.51 8.05
N ALA A 346 -4.16 -1.49 8.63
CA ALA A 346 -5.09 -2.60 8.65
C ALA A 346 -6.51 -2.05 8.46
N THR A 347 -7.27 -2.66 7.55
CA THR A 347 -8.64 -2.27 7.21
C THR A 347 -9.56 -3.48 7.29
N LEU A 348 -10.68 -3.33 7.99
CA LEU A 348 -11.78 -4.28 8.02
C LEU A 348 -12.74 -3.94 6.88
N VAL A 349 -13.13 -4.93 6.10
CA VAL A 349 -14.15 -4.85 5.06
C VAL A 349 -15.29 -5.80 5.42
N VAL A 350 -16.47 -5.25 5.71
CA VAL A 350 -17.70 -6.02 5.93
C VAL A 350 -18.52 -6.02 4.64
N LYS A 351 -18.81 -7.22 4.14
CA LYS A 351 -19.58 -7.43 2.90
C LYS A 351 -21.03 -7.76 3.23
N ASN A 352 -21.92 -7.10 2.51
CA ASN A 352 -23.36 -7.30 2.60
C ASN A 352 -23.85 -8.35 1.61
N TYR A 353 -25.07 -8.86 1.84
CA TYR A 353 -25.76 -9.81 0.98
C TYR A 353 -26.10 -9.18 -0.38
N ASP A 354 -26.55 -7.92 -0.37
CA ASP A 354 -26.78 -7.15 -1.59
C ASP A 354 -25.44 -6.65 -2.15
N SER A 355 -25.06 -7.18 -3.32
CA SER A 355 -23.82 -6.83 -4.01
C SER A 355 -23.76 -5.38 -4.50
N ASN A 356 -24.90 -4.69 -4.55
CA ASN A 356 -24.97 -3.29 -4.96
C ASN A 356 -24.62 -2.31 -3.83
N LEU A 357 -24.61 -2.77 -2.58
CA LEU A 357 -24.19 -1.96 -1.44
C LEU A 357 -22.66 -1.94 -1.35
N THR A 358 -22.09 -0.74 -1.27
CA THR A 358 -20.65 -0.57 -1.03
C THR A 358 -20.25 -1.23 0.29
N PRO A 359 -19.21 -2.07 0.31
CA PRO A 359 -18.73 -2.69 1.55
C PRO A 359 -18.40 -1.65 2.61
N GLU A 360 -18.76 -1.91 3.87
CA GLU A 360 -18.37 -1.03 4.97
C GLU A 360 -16.88 -1.25 5.28
N THR A 361 -16.06 -0.23 5.05
CA THR A 361 -14.62 -0.26 5.34
C THR A 361 -14.31 0.55 6.58
N MET A 362 -13.64 -0.07 7.55
CA MET A 362 -13.26 0.57 8.81
C MET A 362 -11.75 0.41 9.07
N PRO A 363 -11.04 1.45 9.52
CA PRO A 363 -9.66 1.31 9.95
C PRO A 363 -9.58 0.50 11.25
N CYS A 364 -8.63 -0.43 11.34
CA CYS A 364 -8.43 -1.26 12.52
C CYS A 364 -7.42 -0.61 13.48
N ALA A 365 -7.65 -0.76 14.79
CA ALA A 365 -6.68 -0.34 15.80
C ALA A 365 -5.51 -1.33 15.86
N LEU A 366 -4.29 -0.83 15.67
CA LEU A 366 -3.05 -1.59 15.82
C LEU A 366 -2.56 -1.48 17.27
N GLY A 367 -2.14 -2.60 17.85
CA GLY A 367 -1.50 -2.61 19.18
C GLY A 367 -0.10 -2.01 19.17
N GLU A 368 0.48 -1.77 20.35
CA GLU A 368 1.79 -1.12 20.52
C GLU A 368 2.92 -1.78 19.71
N ASN A 369 2.89 -3.11 19.61
CA ASN A 369 3.89 -3.90 18.86
C ASN A 369 3.65 -3.91 17.34
N LYS A 370 2.60 -3.26 16.83
CA LYS A 370 2.15 -3.27 15.42
C LYS A 370 1.96 -4.67 14.80
N GLN A 371 1.90 -5.70 15.63
CA GLN A 371 1.69 -7.10 15.22
C GLN A 371 0.37 -7.67 15.73
N SER A 372 -0.18 -7.09 16.80
CA SER A 372 -1.53 -7.41 17.27
C SER A 372 -2.52 -6.41 16.69
N LEU A 373 -3.67 -6.91 16.25
CA LEU A 373 -4.77 -6.07 15.79
C LEU A 373 -6.07 -6.52 16.47
N ILE A 374 -6.84 -5.54 16.94
CA ILE A 374 -8.15 -5.79 17.54
C ILE A 374 -9.18 -5.06 16.69
N VAL A 375 -10.14 -5.80 16.18
CA VAL A 375 -11.23 -5.26 15.37
C VAL A 375 -12.52 -5.32 16.17
N ARG A 376 -13.25 -4.20 16.19
CA ARG A 376 -14.57 -4.12 16.79
C ARG A 376 -15.56 -3.54 15.78
N PHE A 377 -16.66 -4.23 15.55
CA PHE A 377 -17.74 -3.76 14.68
C PHE A 377 -19.09 -4.31 15.12
N ASN A 378 -20.17 -3.64 14.77
CA ASN A 378 -21.53 -4.06 15.13
C ASN A 378 -22.16 -4.90 14.00
N LEU A 379 -22.88 -5.96 14.37
CA LEU A 379 -23.67 -6.75 13.45
C LEU A 379 -24.93 -5.99 13.03
N LYS A 380 -25.16 -5.91 11.72
CA LYS A 380 -26.37 -5.37 11.10
C LYS A 380 -27.02 -6.43 10.22
N LEU A 381 -28.33 -6.35 10.05
CA LEU A 381 -29.03 -7.18 9.07
C LEU A 381 -28.43 -6.98 7.67
N GLY A 382 -28.19 -8.08 6.98
CA GLY A 382 -27.57 -8.09 5.65
C GLY A 382 -26.06 -8.31 5.64
N ASN A 383 -25.35 -8.23 6.77
CA ASN A 383 -23.92 -8.58 6.83
C ASN A 383 -23.73 -10.09 6.62
N VAL A 384 -22.88 -10.50 5.65
CA VAL A 384 -22.66 -11.93 5.31
C VAL A 384 -21.23 -12.37 5.52
N ARG A 385 -20.26 -11.50 5.29
CA ARG A 385 -18.84 -11.84 5.45
C ARG A 385 -18.05 -10.65 5.97
N TYR A 386 -16.94 -10.95 6.62
CA TYR A 386 -15.94 -9.95 6.93
C TYR A 386 -14.56 -10.41 6.44
N GLN A 387 -13.74 -9.44 6.06
CA GLN A 387 -12.40 -9.60 5.53
C GLN A 387 -11.49 -8.55 6.17
N VAL A 388 -10.27 -8.93 6.54
CA VAL A 388 -9.28 -7.99 7.07
C VAL A 388 -8.14 -7.88 6.07
N ASN A 389 -7.96 -6.71 5.49
CA ASN A 389 -6.86 -6.38 4.60
C ASN A 389 -5.78 -5.67 5.40
N ILE A 390 -4.53 -6.11 5.25
CA ILE A 390 -3.39 -5.54 5.97
C ILE A 390 -2.28 -5.18 5.00
N SER A 391 -1.49 -4.17 5.36
CA SER A 391 -0.31 -3.75 4.63
C SER A 391 0.87 -3.60 5.59
N ASN A 392 2.03 -4.13 5.20
CA ASN A 392 3.28 -3.99 5.94
C ASN A 392 3.91 -2.59 5.70
N GLN A 393 4.88 -2.19 6.52
CA GLN A 393 5.73 -1.01 6.36
C GLN A 393 6.41 -0.93 4.99
N ASP A 394 6.74 -2.08 4.40
CA ASP A 394 7.31 -2.16 3.04
C ASP A 394 6.24 -2.06 1.92
N GLY A 395 4.97 -1.83 2.26
CA GLY A 395 3.87 -1.67 1.28
C GLY A 395 3.29 -2.98 0.74
N LEU A 396 3.73 -4.14 1.23
CA LEU A 396 3.19 -5.44 0.84
C LEU A 396 1.84 -5.70 1.49
N GLU A 397 0.82 -5.91 0.66
CA GLU A 397 -0.52 -6.30 1.10
C GLU A 397 -0.64 -7.80 1.39
N SER A 398 -1.55 -8.18 2.28
CA SER A 398 -1.87 -9.60 2.51
C SER A 398 -2.75 -10.18 1.40
N ASN A 399 -2.74 -11.50 1.30
CA ASN A 399 -3.54 -12.23 0.33
C ASN A 399 -5.06 -12.06 0.64
N PRO A 400 -5.89 -11.65 -0.33
CA PRO A 400 -7.33 -11.43 -0.14
C PRO A 400 -8.15 -12.68 0.21
N ASN A 401 -7.54 -13.87 0.24
CA ASN A 401 -8.22 -15.13 0.50
C ASN A 401 -8.74 -15.28 1.94
N TRP A 402 -8.28 -14.47 2.89
CA TRP A 402 -8.77 -14.56 4.27
C TRP A 402 -10.14 -13.89 4.42
N GLN A 403 -11.20 -14.69 4.44
CA GLN A 403 -12.59 -14.25 4.67
C GLN A 403 -13.28 -15.19 5.66
N ARG A 404 -14.23 -14.67 6.43
CA ARG A 404 -15.05 -15.45 7.37
C ARG A 404 -16.53 -15.12 7.25
N LYS A 405 -17.37 -16.09 7.60
CA LYS A 405 -18.82 -15.98 7.47
C LYS A 405 -19.42 -15.27 8.69
N LEU A 406 -20.41 -14.43 8.42
CA LEU A 406 -21.31 -13.84 9.40
C LEU A 406 -22.71 -14.41 9.15
N ALA A 407 -23.35 -14.93 10.20
CA ALA A 407 -24.77 -15.20 10.21
C ALA A 407 -25.43 -14.28 11.24
N VAL A 408 -26.19 -13.29 10.74
CA VAL A 408 -26.96 -12.38 11.58
C VAL A 408 -28.37 -12.93 11.70
N LEU A 409 -28.74 -13.31 12.92
CA LEU A 409 -30.05 -13.85 13.27
C LEU A 409 -30.96 -12.72 13.75
N GLN A 410 -32.21 -12.72 13.28
CA GLN A 410 -33.27 -11.93 13.91
C GLN A 410 -33.72 -12.62 15.19
N THR A 411 -34.16 -11.84 16.18
CA THR A 411 -34.78 -12.39 17.37
C THR A 411 -36.11 -13.05 16.98
N PRO A 412 -36.34 -14.33 17.38
CA PRO A 412 -37.65 -14.95 17.18
C PRO A 412 -38.70 -14.25 18.03
N GLU A 413 -39.96 -14.32 17.60
CA GLU A 413 -41.07 -13.82 18.40
C GLU A 413 -41.21 -14.61 19.71
N PRO A 414 -41.59 -13.95 20.83
CA PRO A 414 -41.89 -14.64 22.08
C PRO A 414 -42.95 -15.73 21.90
N LEU A 415 -42.78 -16.86 22.56
CA LEU A 415 -43.79 -17.91 22.63
C LEU A 415 -44.68 -17.65 23.83
N VAL A 416 -45.97 -17.48 23.62
CA VAL A 416 -46.95 -17.23 24.70
C VAL A 416 -48.02 -18.30 24.66
N SER A 417 -48.31 -18.92 25.79
CA SER A 417 -49.36 -19.93 25.93
C SER A 417 -50.24 -19.63 27.13
N LEU A 418 -51.55 -19.75 26.93
CA LEU A 418 -52.52 -19.71 28.01
C LEU A 418 -52.52 -21.05 28.73
N LEU A 419 -52.61 -21.02 30.04
CA LEU A 419 -52.67 -22.20 30.89
C LEU A 419 -54.14 -22.55 31.17
N PRO A 420 -54.46 -23.83 31.41
CA PRO A 420 -55.81 -24.27 31.77
C PRO A 420 -56.37 -23.50 32.98
N GLU A 421 -57.67 -23.20 32.96
CA GLU A 421 -58.30 -22.46 34.05
C GLU A 421 -58.41 -23.32 35.32
N GLN A 422 -57.71 -22.91 36.37
CA GLN A 422 -57.78 -23.54 37.69
C GLN A 422 -58.73 -22.74 38.60
N ILE A 423 -59.83 -23.38 39.03
CA ILE A 423 -60.84 -22.76 39.89
C ILE A 423 -60.63 -23.19 41.34
N PRO A 424 -60.19 -22.28 42.23
CA PRO A 424 -60.00 -22.63 43.62
C PRO A 424 -61.35 -22.92 44.31
N GLY A 425 -61.48 -24.10 44.91
CA GLY A 425 -62.64 -24.51 45.71
C GLY A 425 -63.69 -25.35 44.98
N LEU A 426 -63.58 -25.53 43.65
CA LEU A 426 -64.49 -26.44 42.92
C LEU A 426 -64.22 -27.92 43.28
N VAL A 427 -62.99 -28.24 43.70
CA VAL A 427 -62.55 -29.58 44.11
C VAL A 427 -63.44 -30.20 45.22
N ARG A 428 -64.06 -29.39 46.08
CA ARG A 428 -64.96 -29.91 47.14
C ARG A 428 -66.33 -30.38 46.66
N VAL A 429 -66.76 -29.99 45.45
CA VAL A 429 -68.06 -30.40 44.90
C VAL A 429 -67.93 -31.66 44.04
N PHE A 430 -66.76 -31.88 43.43
CA PHE A 430 -66.57 -32.92 42.41
C PHE A 430 -65.94 -34.24 42.89
N GLY A 431 -65.55 -34.35 44.17
CA GLY A 431 -65.23 -35.63 44.80
C GLY A 431 -64.27 -36.53 44.01
N LYS A 432 -63.11 -36.01 43.58
CA LYS A 432 -61.98 -36.80 43.05
C LYS A 432 -60.70 -35.97 43.00
N ASP A 433 -59.57 -36.59 43.34
CA ASP A 433 -58.22 -36.00 43.43
C ASP A 433 -57.48 -35.90 42.09
N GLU A 434 -58.18 -35.77 40.96
CA GLU A 434 -57.55 -35.59 39.66
C GLU A 434 -58.00 -34.27 39.04
N ASP A 435 -57.01 -33.44 38.70
CA ASP A 435 -57.13 -32.12 38.08
C ASP A 435 -58.12 -32.16 36.91
N THR A 436 -59.37 -31.77 37.18
CA THR A 436 -60.37 -31.68 36.12
C THR A 436 -60.16 -30.34 35.42
N GLU A 437 -59.35 -30.36 34.36
CA GLU A 437 -59.24 -29.24 33.42
C GLU A 437 -60.61 -29.08 32.73
N ILE A 438 -61.36 -28.06 33.15
CA ILE A 438 -62.68 -27.79 32.57
C ILE A 438 -62.51 -26.72 31.50
N ASP A 439 -62.39 -27.16 30.25
CA ASP A 439 -62.34 -26.27 29.11
C ASP A 439 -63.72 -25.65 28.81
N GLY A 440 -63.72 -24.36 28.49
CA GLY A 440 -64.91 -23.61 28.06
C GLY A 440 -65.94 -23.31 29.15
N LEU A 441 -65.57 -23.19 30.42
CA LEU A 441 -66.49 -22.78 31.49
C LEU A 441 -67.05 -21.36 31.23
N PRO A 442 -68.38 -21.18 31.13
CA PRO A 442 -68.97 -19.85 31.00
C PRO A 442 -68.74 -18.99 32.24
N VAL A 443 -68.60 -17.68 32.06
CA VAL A 443 -68.47 -16.75 33.20
C VAL A 443 -69.82 -16.16 33.54
N LEU A 444 -70.14 -16.16 34.83
CA LEU A 444 -71.34 -15.49 35.32
C LEU A 444 -71.27 -13.98 35.08
N ILE A 445 -72.38 -13.38 34.65
CA ILE A 445 -72.48 -11.93 34.48
C ILE A 445 -72.07 -11.19 35.78
N GLY A 446 -71.22 -10.18 35.64
CA GLY A 446 -70.70 -9.39 36.77
C GLY A 446 -69.69 -10.10 37.67
N LYS A 447 -69.29 -11.34 37.36
CA LYS A 447 -68.20 -12.05 38.05
C LYS A 447 -66.86 -11.85 37.33
N GLN A 448 -65.83 -12.49 37.86
CA GLN A 448 -64.49 -12.51 37.32
C GLN A 448 -64.13 -13.93 36.91
N PHE A 449 -63.16 -14.06 36.01
CA PHE A 449 -62.54 -15.34 35.71
C PHE A 449 -61.03 -15.22 35.72
N ARG A 450 -60.37 -16.36 35.89
CA ARG A 450 -58.92 -16.40 36.05
C ARG A 450 -58.24 -16.69 34.73
N VAL A 451 -57.21 -15.91 34.44
CA VAL A 451 -56.33 -16.12 33.29
C VAL A 451 -54.94 -16.39 33.81
N ALA A 452 -54.39 -17.55 33.45
CA ALA A 452 -53.02 -17.92 33.71
C ALA A 452 -52.29 -18.10 32.38
N TYR A 453 -51.02 -17.72 32.31
CA TYR A 453 -50.23 -17.82 31.09
C TYR A 453 -48.74 -18.00 31.42
N LYS A 454 -48.02 -18.57 30.46
CA LYS A 454 -46.57 -18.62 30.43
C LYS A 454 -46.03 -18.06 29.13
N ALA A 455 -44.87 -17.42 29.21
CA ALA A 455 -44.19 -16.83 28.07
C ALA A 455 -42.69 -17.16 28.09
N GLU A 456 -42.12 -17.37 26.91
CA GLU A 456 -40.70 -17.67 26.69
C GLU A 456 -40.14 -16.80 25.57
N SER A 457 -38.94 -16.25 25.75
CA SER A 457 -38.21 -15.54 24.69
C SER A 457 -36.70 -15.73 24.81
N TYR A 458 -36.03 -15.81 23.65
CA TYR A 458 -34.57 -15.83 23.56
C TYR A 458 -33.93 -14.51 24.00
N SER A 459 -34.56 -13.37 23.67
CA SER A 459 -34.10 -12.00 23.93
C SER A 459 -34.50 -11.44 25.29
N GLY A 460 -35.30 -12.20 26.06
CA GLY A 460 -35.89 -11.73 27.32
C GLY A 460 -37.22 -11.00 27.11
N LEU A 461 -38.05 -10.98 28.16
CA LEU A 461 -39.42 -10.46 28.12
C LEU A 461 -39.52 -9.11 28.85
N SER A 462 -40.20 -8.14 28.24
CA SER A 462 -40.32 -6.77 28.77
C SER A 462 -41.71 -6.48 29.34
N ILE A 463 -42.73 -6.51 28.49
CA ILE A 463 -44.09 -6.03 28.78
C ILE A 463 -45.09 -7.10 28.39
N ALA A 464 -46.04 -7.40 29.28
CA ALA A 464 -47.20 -8.22 28.98
C ALA A 464 -48.47 -7.38 28.95
N LYS A 465 -49.37 -7.68 28.00
CA LYS A 465 -50.67 -7.03 27.87
C LYS A 465 -51.73 -8.10 27.67
N PHE A 466 -52.87 -7.88 28.30
CA PHE A 466 -54.07 -8.67 28.06
C PHE A 466 -54.97 -7.93 27.07
N ARG A 467 -55.29 -8.59 25.95
CA ARG A 467 -56.17 -8.07 24.92
C ARG A 467 -57.50 -8.77 25.01
N TYR A 468 -58.59 -8.01 25.01
CA TYR A 468 -59.93 -8.58 24.98
C TYR A 468 -60.86 -7.78 24.09
N ARG A 469 -61.87 -8.43 23.52
CA ARG A 469 -62.97 -7.79 22.82
C ARG A 469 -64.29 -8.49 23.14
N ILE A 470 -65.38 -7.75 23.03
CA ILE A 470 -66.73 -8.26 23.26
C ILE A 470 -67.38 -8.48 21.91
N ASN A 471 -67.70 -9.73 21.62
CA ASN A 471 -68.18 -10.25 20.34
C ASN A 471 -67.17 -10.06 19.19
N GLU A 472 -67.24 -10.90 18.16
CA GLU A 472 -66.28 -10.94 17.03
C GLU A 472 -66.11 -9.59 16.28
N LYS A 473 -67.07 -8.68 16.44
CA LYS A 473 -67.15 -7.39 15.73
C LYS A 473 -66.62 -6.18 16.51
N GLY A 474 -66.16 -6.36 17.75
CA GLY A 474 -65.63 -5.27 18.58
C GLY A 474 -64.14 -4.99 18.38
N ASP A 475 -63.71 -3.76 18.68
CA ASP A 475 -62.29 -3.38 18.75
C ASP A 475 -61.60 -4.01 19.97
N TRP A 476 -60.33 -4.38 19.82
CA TRP A 476 -59.52 -4.94 20.89
C TRP A 476 -59.17 -3.90 21.95
N SER A 477 -59.71 -4.10 23.16
CA SER A 477 -59.32 -3.36 24.36
C SER A 477 -58.02 -3.92 24.94
N THR A 478 -57.22 -3.05 25.56
CA THR A 478 -55.90 -3.41 26.12
C THR A 478 -55.86 -3.15 27.61
N LEU A 479 -55.43 -4.16 28.36
CA LEU A 479 -55.13 -4.06 29.78
C LEU A 479 -53.63 -4.33 29.99
N PRO A 480 -52.83 -3.34 30.42
CA PRO A 480 -51.41 -3.58 30.72
C PRO A 480 -51.28 -4.44 31.98
N LEU A 481 -50.48 -5.51 31.90
CA LEU A 481 -50.18 -6.38 33.03
C LEU A 481 -48.94 -5.84 33.75
N GLN A 482 -49.06 -5.54 35.05
CA GLN A 482 -47.98 -4.92 35.81
C GLN A 482 -46.93 -5.94 36.25
N GLU A 483 -45.66 -5.54 36.22
CA GLU A 483 -44.58 -6.41 36.72
C GLU A 483 -44.71 -6.58 38.23
N PHE A 484 -44.89 -7.82 38.66
CA PHE A 484 -45.02 -8.20 40.04
C PHE A 484 -43.63 -8.25 40.69
N LYS A 485 -43.41 -7.40 41.69
CA LYS A 485 -42.18 -7.44 42.48
C LYS A 485 -42.36 -8.41 43.65
N ALA A 486 -41.71 -9.56 43.57
CA ALA A 486 -41.73 -10.54 44.66
C ALA A 486 -41.12 -9.93 45.94
N GLY A 487 -41.94 -9.78 46.98
CA GLY A 487 -41.51 -9.27 48.29
C GLY A 487 -41.16 -10.42 49.23
N SER A 488 -39.88 -10.58 49.56
CA SER A 488 -39.32 -11.49 50.58
C SER A 488 -39.49 -13.00 50.38
N GLU A 489 -38.59 -13.79 50.98
CA GLU A 489 -38.41 -15.25 50.88
C GLU A 489 -39.64 -16.13 51.19
N LYS A 490 -40.76 -15.53 51.62
CA LYS A 490 -41.96 -16.25 52.10
C LYS A 490 -42.83 -16.86 50.99
N LEU A 491 -42.69 -16.40 49.74
CA LEU A 491 -43.55 -16.82 48.62
C LEU A 491 -43.17 -18.20 48.05
N GLY A 492 -41.94 -18.68 48.24
CA GLY A 492 -41.46 -19.94 47.67
C GLY A 492 -41.06 -19.81 46.18
N LYS A 493 -40.85 -20.95 45.50
CA LYS A 493 -40.49 -20.96 44.07
C LYS A 493 -41.69 -20.54 43.21
N PHE A 494 -41.44 -19.87 42.08
CA PHE A 494 -42.47 -19.61 41.09
C PHE A 494 -42.76 -20.87 40.27
N LEU A 495 -44.03 -21.27 40.21
CA LEU A 495 -44.52 -22.41 39.45
C LEU A 495 -45.07 -21.90 38.12
N ILE A 496 -44.30 -22.09 37.04
CA ILE A 496 -44.63 -21.61 35.69
C ILE A 496 -45.96 -22.18 35.21
N GLU A 497 -46.19 -23.49 35.40
CA GLU A 497 -47.41 -24.17 34.96
C GLU A 497 -48.67 -23.76 35.73
N ALA A 498 -48.52 -23.06 36.87
CA ALA A 498 -49.63 -22.52 37.65
C ALA A 498 -49.71 -20.98 37.58
N GLY A 499 -48.75 -20.31 36.93
CA GLY A 499 -48.62 -18.85 36.92
C GLY A 499 -48.53 -18.20 38.30
N SER A 500 -48.08 -18.93 39.33
CA SER A 500 -48.12 -18.47 40.73
C SER A 500 -47.01 -19.06 41.59
N PHE A 501 -46.76 -18.51 42.78
CA PHE A 501 -45.75 -19.04 43.71
C PHE A 501 -46.30 -20.19 44.57
N GLU A 502 -45.44 -21.10 45.00
CA GLU A 502 -45.79 -22.26 45.85
C GLU A 502 -46.64 -21.89 47.07
N ASN A 503 -46.29 -20.81 47.78
CA ASN A 503 -47.01 -20.36 48.97
C ASN A 503 -48.01 -19.23 48.68
N SER A 504 -48.30 -18.97 47.40
CA SER A 504 -49.26 -17.93 47.04
C SER A 504 -50.68 -18.37 47.41
N SER A 505 -51.45 -17.44 48.01
CA SER A 505 -52.85 -17.73 48.28
C SER A 505 -53.62 -18.02 46.99
N ALA A 506 -54.68 -18.82 47.07
CA ALA A 506 -55.55 -19.09 45.94
C ALA A 506 -56.21 -17.84 45.33
N LYS A 507 -56.19 -16.69 46.02
CA LYS A 507 -56.71 -15.40 45.52
C LYS A 507 -55.60 -14.42 45.11
N ALA A 508 -54.33 -14.83 45.16
CA ALA A 508 -53.21 -13.98 44.77
C ALA A 508 -53.24 -13.70 43.27
N VAL A 509 -53.11 -12.42 42.93
CA VAL A 509 -53.02 -11.89 41.57
C VAL A 509 -51.57 -11.52 41.30
N ILE A 510 -51.02 -12.11 40.24
CA ILE A 510 -49.65 -11.92 39.76
C ILE A 510 -49.77 -11.62 38.27
N ASP A 511 -49.81 -10.35 37.91
CA ASP A 511 -50.07 -9.93 36.53
C ASP A 511 -48.97 -10.39 35.57
N PHE A 512 -47.71 -10.11 35.88
CA PHE A 512 -46.55 -10.52 35.11
C PHE A 512 -45.33 -10.70 36.01
N TYR A 513 -44.76 -11.90 36.06
CA TYR A 513 -43.54 -12.18 36.80
C TYR A 513 -42.48 -12.78 35.87
N PRO A 514 -41.43 -12.01 35.53
CA PRO A 514 -40.29 -12.53 34.80
C PRO A 514 -39.37 -13.30 35.76
N LEU A 515 -39.00 -14.52 35.39
CA LEU A 515 -38.16 -15.37 36.22
C LEU A 515 -36.70 -14.92 36.14
N PRO A 516 -35.97 -14.95 37.28
CA PRO A 516 -34.51 -14.86 37.25
C PRO A 516 -33.91 -16.07 36.52
N SER A 517 -32.74 -15.87 35.95
CA SER A 517 -31.97 -16.92 35.28
C SER A 517 -31.53 -18.00 36.27
N GLU A 518 -31.61 -19.28 35.87
CA GLU A 518 -31.07 -20.39 36.66
C GLU A 518 -29.53 -20.35 36.72
N ASP A 519 -28.87 -19.89 35.66
CA ASP A 519 -27.42 -19.67 35.57
C ASP A 519 -27.13 -18.27 35.00
N PRO A 520 -27.04 -17.24 35.86
CA PRO A 520 -26.77 -15.86 35.46
C PRO A 520 -25.44 -15.66 34.73
N TRP A 521 -24.52 -16.63 34.73
CA TRP A 521 -23.26 -16.51 33.97
C TRP A 521 -23.43 -16.87 32.49
N LYS A 522 -24.44 -17.70 32.17
CA LYS A 522 -24.67 -18.22 30.82
C LYS A 522 -25.93 -17.68 30.16
N THR A 523 -26.99 -17.49 30.92
CA THR A 523 -28.30 -17.10 30.40
C THR A 523 -28.76 -15.80 31.04
N PRO A 524 -29.31 -14.86 30.25
CA PRO A 524 -29.87 -13.63 30.79
C PRO A 524 -31.15 -13.93 31.58
N ASP A 525 -31.48 -13.02 32.50
CA ASP A 525 -32.75 -13.04 33.22
C ASP A 525 -33.94 -12.83 32.26
N ARG A 526 -35.16 -13.08 32.76
CA ARG A 526 -36.42 -12.74 32.06
C ARG A 526 -36.67 -13.51 30.77
N ARG A 527 -35.95 -14.62 30.53
CA ARG A 527 -36.23 -15.52 29.40
C ARG A 527 -37.57 -16.24 29.52
N LEU A 528 -37.94 -16.57 30.75
CA LEU A 528 -39.23 -17.15 31.08
C LEU A 528 -40.00 -16.15 31.92
N ALA A 529 -41.30 -16.06 31.69
CA ALA A 529 -42.22 -15.33 32.53
C ALA A 529 -43.55 -16.06 32.62
N GLY A 530 -44.34 -15.70 33.63
CA GLY A 530 -45.71 -16.13 33.72
C GLY A 530 -46.53 -15.19 34.57
N GLY A 531 -47.84 -15.40 34.55
CA GLY A 531 -48.75 -14.63 35.38
C GLY A 531 -50.05 -15.37 35.57
N ARG A 532 -50.77 -14.96 36.62
CA ARG A 532 -52.10 -15.42 36.97
C ARG A 532 -52.87 -14.24 37.56
N PHE A 533 -53.87 -13.75 36.84
CA PHE A 533 -54.69 -12.63 37.28
C PHE A 533 -56.18 -12.90 37.08
N ASP A 534 -57.00 -12.15 37.81
CA ASP A 534 -58.45 -12.26 37.75
C ASP A 534 -59.00 -11.11 36.88
N PHE A 535 -59.57 -11.44 35.72
CA PHE A 535 -60.19 -10.47 34.83
C PHE A 535 -61.64 -10.23 35.23
N GLN A 536 -61.98 -8.98 35.57
CA GLN A 536 -63.31 -8.59 36.04
C GLN A 536 -64.21 -8.19 34.87
N ILE A 537 -65.37 -8.86 34.74
CA ILE A 537 -66.36 -8.54 33.71
C ILE A 537 -67.29 -7.40 34.14
N GLY A 538 -67.58 -7.28 35.44
CA GLY A 538 -68.53 -6.30 35.98
C GLY A 538 -68.30 -4.83 35.60
N PRO A 539 -67.05 -4.33 35.51
CA PRO A 539 -66.77 -2.96 35.09
C PRO A 539 -66.97 -2.68 33.59
N LEU A 540 -67.13 -3.72 32.77
CA LEU A 540 -67.26 -3.57 31.32
C LEU A 540 -68.66 -3.06 30.96
N LYS A 541 -68.71 -1.99 30.16
CA LYS A 541 -69.97 -1.37 29.75
C LYS A 541 -70.72 -2.27 28.75
N ASN A 542 -72.04 -2.39 28.93
CA ASN A 542 -72.98 -3.01 27.98
C ASN A 542 -72.88 -4.54 27.78
N ILE A 543 -72.31 -5.30 28.71
CA ILE A 543 -72.29 -6.77 28.63
C ILE A 543 -73.65 -7.38 28.96
N ARG A 544 -74.09 -8.34 28.15
CA ARG A 544 -75.33 -9.10 28.31
C ARG A 544 -75.04 -10.60 28.41
N VAL A 545 -76.01 -11.32 28.96
CA VAL A 545 -76.03 -12.79 28.92
C VAL A 545 -76.09 -13.25 27.46
N GLY A 546 -75.23 -14.19 27.08
CA GLY A 546 -75.01 -14.68 25.72
C GLY A 546 -73.88 -13.99 24.94
N ASP A 547 -73.28 -12.92 25.47
CA ASP A 547 -72.11 -12.29 24.82
C ASP A 547 -70.87 -13.19 24.90
N LYS A 548 -70.00 -13.11 23.89
CA LYS A 548 -68.72 -13.81 23.85
C LYS A 548 -67.57 -12.85 24.10
N ILE A 549 -66.73 -13.14 25.08
CA ILE A 549 -65.50 -12.43 25.34
C ILE A 549 -64.36 -13.19 24.69
N GLU A 550 -63.74 -12.60 23.69
CA GLU A 550 -62.52 -13.13 23.09
C GLU A 550 -61.33 -12.47 23.74
N TYR A 551 -60.32 -13.25 24.10
CA TYR A 551 -59.12 -12.73 24.73
C TYR A 551 -57.85 -13.50 24.35
N PHE A 552 -56.72 -12.80 24.43
CA PHE A 552 -55.39 -13.39 24.34
C PHE A 552 -54.41 -12.55 25.16
N VAL A 553 -53.26 -13.14 25.46
CA VAL A 553 -52.14 -12.44 26.10
C VAL A 553 -51.08 -12.19 25.04
N GLU A 554 -50.61 -10.95 24.95
CA GLU A 554 -49.45 -10.58 24.14
C GLU A 554 -48.28 -10.20 25.04
N VAL A 555 -47.08 -10.67 24.69
CA VAL A 555 -45.85 -10.35 25.43
C VAL A 555 -44.81 -9.85 24.45
N THR A 556 -44.23 -8.70 24.74
CA THR A 556 -43.17 -8.07 23.94
C THR A 556 -41.79 -8.43 24.49
N ASP A 557 -40.83 -8.62 23.59
CA ASP A 557 -39.44 -8.89 23.96
C ASP A 557 -38.70 -7.62 24.44
N MET A 558 -37.44 -7.79 24.86
CA MET A 558 -36.61 -6.68 25.37
C MET A 558 -35.86 -5.91 24.29
N ASN A 559 -35.96 -6.29 23.01
CA ASN A 559 -35.23 -5.61 21.95
C ASN A 559 -35.87 -4.23 21.66
N PRO A 560 -35.17 -3.10 21.92
CA PRO A 560 -35.75 -1.78 21.72
C PRO A 560 -35.78 -1.34 20.26
N ALA A 561 -34.92 -1.91 19.41
CA ALA A 561 -34.78 -1.48 18.01
C ALA A 561 -35.88 -2.07 17.10
N ASP A 562 -36.22 -3.33 17.32
CA ASP A 562 -37.29 -4.06 16.61
C ASP A 562 -38.03 -4.96 17.61
N PRO A 563 -38.93 -4.38 18.44
CA PRO A 563 -39.61 -5.12 19.48
C PRO A 563 -40.55 -6.17 18.88
N LYS A 564 -40.25 -7.44 19.14
CA LYS A 564 -41.09 -8.56 18.69
C LYS A 564 -42.14 -8.86 19.74
N THR A 565 -43.38 -9.05 19.29
CA THR A 565 -44.52 -9.33 20.17
C THR A 565 -45.07 -10.71 19.83
N GLY A 566 -45.03 -11.59 20.83
CA GLY A 566 -45.64 -12.91 20.77
C GLY A 566 -47.08 -12.85 21.27
N GLN A 567 -47.96 -13.68 20.69
CA GLN A 567 -49.36 -13.76 21.08
C GLN A 567 -49.74 -15.20 21.42
N SER A 568 -50.59 -15.36 22.44
CA SER A 568 -51.23 -16.63 22.70
C SER A 568 -52.33 -16.93 21.69
N GLU A 569 -52.80 -18.18 21.69
CA GLU A 569 -54.06 -18.53 21.06
C GLU A 569 -55.21 -17.66 21.62
N ILE A 570 -56.19 -17.37 20.77
CA ILE A 570 -57.38 -16.61 21.14
C ILE A 570 -58.37 -17.56 21.80
N PHE A 571 -58.70 -17.28 23.06
CA PHE A 571 -59.71 -18.01 23.80
C PHE A 571 -61.03 -17.25 23.80
N VAL A 572 -62.13 -18.00 23.83
CA VAL A 572 -63.48 -17.46 23.81
C VAL A 572 -64.22 -17.90 25.06
N LYS A 573 -64.85 -16.95 25.74
CA LYS A 573 -65.64 -17.21 26.94
C LYS A 573 -67.04 -16.65 26.82
N GLU A 574 -68.04 -17.51 27.03
CA GLU A 574 -69.44 -17.12 26.99
C GLU A 574 -69.86 -16.52 28.34
N VAL A 575 -70.57 -15.39 28.30
CA VAL A 575 -71.17 -14.77 29.48
C VAL A 575 -72.52 -15.40 29.73
N ALA A 576 -72.67 -16.16 30.82
CA ALA A 576 -73.89 -16.89 31.13
C ALA A 576 -74.63 -16.32 32.35
N GLY A 577 -75.95 -16.52 32.37
CA GLY A 577 -76.75 -16.40 33.59
C GLY A 577 -76.56 -17.61 34.52
N VAL A 578 -77.09 -17.53 35.75
CA VAL A 578 -77.05 -18.66 36.70
C VAL A 578 -77.75 -19.90 36.13
N ASP A 579 -78.91 -19.71 35.51
CA ASP A 579 -79.70 -20.81 34.92
C ASP A 579 -79.00 -21.47 33.72
N GLU A 580 -78.33 -20.66 32.89
CA GLU A 580 -77.58 -21.13 31.73
C GLU A 580 -76.31 -21.87 32.14
N LEU A 581 -75.62 -21.43 33.19
CA LEU A 581 -74.47 -22.15 33.75
C LEU A 581 -74.89 -23.52 34.28
N LEU A 582 -76.02 -23.59 35.01
CA LEU A 582 -76.60 -24.86 35.48
C LEU A 582 -77.03 -25.77 34.32
N ALA A 583 -77.50 -25.21 33.20
CA ALA A 583 -77.83 -25.95 32.00
C ALA A 583 -76.57 -26.43 31.26
N TRP A 584 -75.51 -25.62 31.24
CA TRP A 584 -74.20 -25.99 30.69
C TRP A 584 -73.57 -27.14 31.50
N TRP A 585 -73.60 -27.08 32.83
CA TRP A 585 -73.11 -28.17 33.69
C TRP A 585 -73.82 -29.50 33.42
N ARG A 586 -75.16 -29.48 33.38
CA ARG A 586 -75.96 -30.69 33.06
C ARG A 586 -75.66 -31.25 31.66
N ARG A 587 -75.27 -30.40 30.70
CA ARG A 587 -74.84 -30.83 29.36
C ARG A 587 -73.45 -31.48 29.42
N LYS A 588 -72.50 -30.85 30.11
CA LYS A 588 -71.14 -31.38 30.28
C LYS A 588 -71.11 -32.73 31.00
N GLU A 589 -71.89 -32.89 32.06
CA GLU A 589 -71.99 -34.17 32.78
C GLU A 589 -72.53 -35.29 31.88
N LYS A 590 -73.55 -35.01 31.05
CA LYS A 590 -74.04 -35.97 30.05
C LYS A 590 -73.02 -36.28 28.95
N GLU A 591 -72.20 -35.32 28.55
CA GLU A 591 -71.14 -35.52 27.57
C GLU A 591 -70.02 -36.40 28.14
N THR A 592 -69.57 -36.14 29.37
CA THR A 592 -68.54 -36.95 30.03
C THR A 592 -69.03 -38.37 30.29
N GLU A 593 -70.28 -38.57 30.73
CA GLU A 593 -70.90 -39.89 30.85
C GLU A 593 -70.94 -40.63 29.51
N LYS A 594 -71.33 -39.95 28.42
CA LYS A 594 -71.32 -40.54 27.07
C LYS A 594 -69.92 -40.92 26.63
N LEU A 595 -68.91 -40.07 26.87
CA LEU A 595 -67.52 -40.36 26.56
C LEU A 595 -67.01 -41.56 27.36
N MET A 596 -67.35 -41.66 28.64
CA MET A 596 -67.02 -42.82 29.48
C MET A 596 -67.72 -44.09 28.99
N GLN A 597 -68.99 -44.00 28.59
CA GLN A 597 -69.70 -45.13 27.97
C GLN A 597 -69.07 -45.55 26.64
N LEU A 598 -68.65 -44.60 25.79
CA LEU A 598 -67.96 -44.88 24.54
C LEU A 598 -66.57 -45.50 24.78
N LYS A 599 -65.82 -44.98 25.76
CA LYS A 599 -64.53 -45.53 26.18
C LYS A 599 -64.67 -46.93 26.74
N ASN A 600 -65.67 -47.18 27.58
CA ASN A 600 -65.97 -48.52 28.11
C ASN A 600 -66.44 -49.48 27.01
N LYS A 601 -67.26 -49.01 26.06
CA LYS A 601 -67.65 -49.79 24.87
C LYS A 601 -66.47 -50.11 23.96
N GLN A 602 -65.57 -49.16 23.73
CA GLN A 602 -64.33 -49.41 23.00
C GLN A 602 -63.44 -50.41 23.75
N ALA A 603 -63.23 -50.24 25.06
CA ALA A 603 -62.45 -51.15 25.88
C ALA A 603 -63.01 -52.59 25.83
N THR A 604 -64.34 -52.76 25.94
CA THR A 604 -64.98 -54.08 25.80
C THR A 604 -64.89 -54.67 24.39
N VAL A 605 -64.93 -53.83 23.34
CA VAL A 605 -64.67 -54.28 21.96
C VAL A 605 -63.20 -54.71 21.78
N PHE A 606 -62.24 -54.00 22.38
CA PHE A 606 -60.82 -54.36 22.34
C PHE A 606 -60.51 -55.61 23.18
N GLU A 607 -61.17 -55.82 24.31
CA GLU A 607 -61.07 -57.06 25.11
C GLU A 607 -61.70 -58.26 24.38
N GLY A 608 -62.78 -58.07 23.62
CA GLY A 608 -63.39 -59.12 22.79
C GLY A 608 -62.54 -59.59 21.60
N PHE A 609 -61.49 -58.83 21.22
CA PHE A 609 -60.60 -59.15 20.10
C PHE A 609 -59.28 -59.84 20.52
N LEU A 610 -59.01 -60.00 21.82
CA LEU A 610 -57.79 -60.64 22.31
C LEU A 610 -58.13 -61.94 23.07
N PRO A 611 -57.86 -63.14 22.52
CA PRO A 611 -57.99 -64.37 23.30
C PRO A 611 -56.86 -64.42 24.33
N ASN A 612 -57.25 -64.53 25.62
CA ASN A 612 -56.44 -64.97 26.77
C ASN A 612 -54.93 -64.69 26.71
N LEU A 613 -54.51 -63.53 27.21
CA LEU A 613 -53.14 -63.36 27.74
C LEU A 613 -53.18 -63.56 29.26
N PRO A 614 -52.36 -64.47 29.83
CA PRO A 614 -52.31 -64.67 31.27
C PRO A 614 -51.75 -63.42 31.97
N PRO A 615 -52.12 -63.17 33.24
CA PRO A 615 -51.61 -62.03 33.99
C PRO A 615 -50.10 -62.17 34.18
N LYS A 616 -49.35 -61.11 33.86
CA LYS A 616 -47.92 -60.99 34.18
C LYS A 616 -47.75 -60.52 35.64
N PRO A 617 -46.65 -60.92 36.30
CA PRO A 617 -46.41 -60.74 37.73
C PRO A 617 -46.30 -59.29 38.17
#